data_AF-A0A943JM52-F1
#
_entry.id   AF-A0A943JM52-F1
#
_cell.length_a   1.000
_cell.length_b   1.000
_cell.length_c   1.000
_cell.angle_alpha   90.00
_cell.angle_beta   90.00
_cell.angle_gamma   90.00
#
_symmetry.space_group_name_H-M   'P 1'
#
loop_
_entity.id
_entity.type
_entity.pdbx_description
1 polymer ?
#
loop_
_entity_poly.entity_id
_entity_poly.type
_entity_poly.pdbx_seq_one_letter_code
_entity_poly.pdbx_strand_id
1 'polypeptide(L)'
;MVSLDKEKILAEVKKIKEGKEDRSKLKELIGGEELEEIFDEQTISKLQDMLIRTNKVHDLLEEQEGFDILEGLLNKRITGNLGKFYNIKPEYILSLKPEEQAKLAHNFSEGEPVLEELLKKLWSQNIKTNACAGEKDNAYLYVTFSKSDINNISRMEEVSSKEETDVDITTYKDSISITLHGKRPDLYKDLLAEFSKEDKPNQFIKELMDSLAFEREVAEATVRNNSTGKYSEEEVEEIIANTAKELHDQHEEEKIILTDVINRGQGEINRLEEENEALKQKCDKLYETNGRLKNFVVHRIGKIPFLGRRILKLMNAEVKALPKTTDKLDHSERD
;
A
#
# COMPACT_ATOMS: atom_id res chain seq x y z
N MET A 1 -27.02 -2.88 23.82
CA MET A 1 -27.37 -1.85 22.84
C MET A 1 -27.11 -0.53 23.52
N VAL A 2 -26.11 0.21 23.05
CA VAL A 2 -25.76 1.53 23.57
C VAL A 2 -26.84 2.50 23.12
N SER A 3 -27.28 3.41 23.98
CA SER A 3 -28.18 4.48 23.61
C SER A 3 -27.65 5.80 24.12
N LEU A 4 -27.59 6.80 23.25
CA LEU A 4 -27.05 8.11 23.57
C LEU A 4 -28.14 9.00 24.15
N ASP A 5 -27.94 9.46 25.39
CA ASP A 5 -28.81 10.44 26.02
C ASP A 5 -28.42 11.85 25.53
N LYS A 6 -29.05 12.27 24.43
CA LYS A 6 -28.78 13.57 23.79
C LYS A 6 -28.98 14.75 24.75
N GLU A 7 -30.03 14.74 25.57
CA GLU A 7 -30.31 15.84 26.50
C GLU A 7 -29.18 15.94 27.53
N LYS A 8 -28.72 14.81 28.06
CA LYS A 8 -27.61 14.75 29.01
C LYS A 8 -26.29 15.16 28.37
N ILE A 9 -26.01 14.75 27.13
CA ILE A 9 -24.81 15.16 26.37
C ILE A 9 -24.81 16.68 26.18
N LEU A 10 -25.91 17.26 25.71
CA LEU A 10 -26.02 18.71 25.47
C LEU A 10 -25.99 19.52 26.77
N ALA A 11 -26.56 18.99 27.86
CA ALA A 11 -26.44 19.59 29.19
C ALA A 11 -24.97 19.62 29.65
N GLU A 12 -24.21 18.56 29.42
CA GLU A 12 -22.79 18.49 29.76
C GLU A 12 -21.95 19.44 28.90
N VAL A 13 -22.20 19.49 27.59
CA VAL A 13 -21.61 20.49 26.68
C VAL A 13 -21.83 21.91 27.17
N LYS A 14 -23.04 22.23 27.66
CA LYS A 14 -23.34 23.56 28.20
C LYS A 14 -22.50 23.89 29.43
N LYS A 15 -22.32 22.95 30.36
CA LYS A 15 -21.47 23.16 31.54
C LYS A 15 -20.01 23.37 31.16
N ILE A 16 -19.50 22.63 30.18
CA ILE A 16 -18.14 22.80 29.66
C ILE A 16 -17.96 24.19 29.05
N LYS A 17 -18.91 24.66 28.23
CA LYS A 17 -18.90 26.03 27.66
C LYS A 17 -18.88 27.12 28.73
N GLU A 18 -19.56 26.88 29.85
CA GLU A 18 -19.60 27.78 31.01
C GLU A 18 -18.37 27.66 31.93
N GLY A 19 -17.40 26.79 31.60
CA GLY A 19 -16.18 26.56 32.39
C GLY A 19 -16.40 25.80 33.69
N LYS A 20 -17.50 25.04 33.81
CA LYS A 20 -17.92 24.36 35.05
C LYS A 20 -17.51 22.88 35.15
N GLU A 21 -17.30 22.21 34.04
CA GLU A 21 -16.83 20.82 33.97
C GLU A 21 -15.73 20.70 32.88
N ASP A 22 -14.92 19.66 32.95
CA ASP A 22 -13.92 19.33 31.93
C ASP A 22 -14.49 18.37 30.87
N ARG A 23 -13.68 18.02 29.87
CA ARG A 23 -14.10 17.17 28.74
C ARG A 23 -14.18 15.68 29.06
N SER A 24 -13.69 15.22 30.22
CA SER A 24 -13.56 13.80 30.54
C SER A 24 -14.91 13.10 30.53
N LYS A 25 -15.89 13.68 31.20
CA LYS A 25 -17.25 13.14 31.29
C LYS A 25 -18.03 13.21 29.98
N LEU A 26 -17.69 14.16 29.11
CA LEU A 26 -18.30 14.21 27.78
C LEU A 26 -17.96 12.94 26.99
N LYS A 27 -16.71 12.45 27.07
CA LYS A 27 -16.27 11.21 26.39
C LYS A 27 -17.10 9.99 26.82
N GLU A 28 -17.28 9.82 28.13
CA GLU A 28 -18.11 8.76 28.71
C GLU A 28 -19.54 8.81 28.17
N LEU A 29 -20.13 10.00 28.03
CA LEU A 29 -21.51 10.17 27.55
C LEU A 29 -21.70 9.88 26.06
N ILE A 30 -20.65 10.02 25.24
CA ILE A 30 -20.70 9.83 23.79
C ILE A 30 -20.20 8.45 23.34
N GLY A 31 -19.93 7.54 24.28
CA GLY A 31 -19.58 6.15 23.98
C GLY A 31 -18.34 5.61 24.68
N GLY A 32 -17.63 6.40 25.50
CA GLY A 32 -16.58 5.87 26.39
C GLY A 32 -15.51 5.03 25.69
N GLU A 33 -15.29 3.81 26.20
CA GLU A 33 -14.32 2.84 25.66
C GLU A 33 -14.75 2.31 24.29
N GLU A 34 -16.04 2.09 24.04
CA GLU A 34 -16.54 1.64 22.74
C GLU A 34 -16.22 2.64 21.63
N LEU A 35 -16.18 3.94 21.95
CA LEU A 35 -15.78 4.96 21.00
C LEU A 35 -14.29 4.86 20.61
N GLU A 36 -13.44 4.41 21.54
CA GLU A 36 -12.02 4.15 21.27
C GLU A 36 -11.80 2.93 20.37
N GLU A 37 -12.72 1.96 20.35
CA GLU A 37 -12.66 0.85 19.39
C GLU A 37 -12.92 1.35 17.96
N ILE A 38 -13.76 2.36 17.80
CA ILE A 38 -14.19 2.88 16.50
C ILE A 38 -13.18 3.88 15.93
N PHE A 39 -12.67 4.79 16.76
CA PHE A 39 -11.90 5.95 16.32
C PHE A 39 -10.54 6.08 17.03
N ASP A 40 -9.60 6.78 16.41
CA ASP A 40 -8.37 7.21 17.08
C ASP A 40 -8.61 8.38 18.04
N GLU A 41 -7.66 8.62 18.94
CA GLU A 41 -7.77 9.66 19.98
C GLU A 41 -7.95 11.06 19.40
N GLN A 42 -7.29 11.35 18.27
CA GLN A 42 -7.39 12.65 17.60
C GLN A 42 -8.80 12.88 17.06
N THR A 43 -9.40 11.84 16.50
CA THR A 43 -10.75 11.83 15.97
C THR A 43 -11.77 12.03 17.08
N ILE A 44 -11.62 11.32 18.20
CA ILE A 44 -12.48 11.48 19.38
C ILE A 44 -12.41 12.92 19.89
N SER A 45 -11.19 13.47 20.00
CA SER A 45 -10.98 14.86 20.43
C SER A 45 -11.66 15.87 19.49
N LYS A 46 -11.56 15.68 18.17
CA LYS A 46 -12.26 16.51 17.17
C LYS A 46 -13.78 16.41 17.29
N LEU A 47 -14.32 15.22 17.54
CA LEU A 47 -15.75 15.02 17.75
C LEU A 47 -16.24 15.77 19.00
N GLN A 48 -15.48 15.70 20.10
CA GLN A 48 -15.77 16.47 21.31
C GLN A 48 -15.70 17.98 21.06
N ASP A 49 -14.67 18.46 20.38
CA ASP A 49 -14.55 19.87 19.99
C ASP A 49 -15.72 20.34 19.14
N MET A 50 -16.18 19.50 18.22
CA MET A 50 -17.31 19.80 17.34
C MET A 50 -18.60 19.95 18.15
N LEU A 51 -18.89 18.98 19.03
CA LEU A 51 -20.03 19.01 19.93
C LEU A 51 -19.98 20.25 20.84
N ILE A 52 -18.81 20.53 21.42
CA ILE A 52 -18.61 21.70 22.27
C ILE A 52 -18.80 22.99 21.46
N ARG A 53 -18.38 23.08 20.21
CA ARG A 53 -18.53 24.34 19.47
C ARG A 53 -19.95 24.54 18.95
N THR A 54 -20.58 23.50 18.44
CA THR A 54 -21.76 23.61 17.57
C THR A 54 -22.99 22.87 18.07
N ASN A 55 -22.88 22.09 19.14
CA ASN A 55 -23.89 21.13 19.59
C ASN A 55 -24.19 20.00 18.59
N LYS A 56 -23.39 19.87 17.52
CA LYS A 56 -23.53 18.82 16.51
C LYS A 56 -22.35 17.86 16.57
N VAL A 57 -22.60 16.60 16.20
CA VAL A 57 -21.54 15.58 16.06
C VAL A 57 -20.64 15.87 14.86
N HIS A 58 -21.19 16.47 13.80
CA HIS A 58 -20.44 16.89 12.62
C HIS A 58 -21.08 18.15 11.99
N ASP A 59 -20.27 19.06 11.44
CA ASP A 59 -20.75 20.34 10.89
C ASP A 59 -21.66 20.18 9.66
N LEU A 60 -21.41 19.14 8.86
CA LEU A 60 -22.16 18.85 7.62
C LEU A 60 -23.42 18.01 7.82
N LEU A 61 -23.72 17.61 9.05
CA LEU A 61 -24.89 16.79 9.36
C LEU A 61 -25.95 17.60 10.09
N GLU A 62 -27.20 17.19 9.93
CA GLU A 62 -28.26 17.69 10.81
C GLU A 62 -28.03 17.19 12.24
N GLU A 63 -28.52 17.96 13.22
CA GLU A 63 -28.19 17.71 14.63
C GLU A 63 -28.61 16.31 15.07
N GLN A 64 -29.81 15.86 14.69
CA GLN A 64 -30.31 14.54 15.03
C GLN A 64 -29.60 13.42 14.26
N GLU A 65 -29.35 13.64 12.97
CA GLU A 65 -28.67 12.68 12.10
C GLU A 65 -27.28 12.31 12.62
N GLY A 66 -26.53 13.28 13.14
CA GLY A 66 -25.21 13.02 13.71
C GLY A 66 -25.22 12.10 14.94
N PHE A 67 -26.20 12.25 15.84
CA PHE A 67 -26.34 11.38 17.01
C PHE A 67 -26.82 9.98 16.63
N ASP A 68 -27.75 9.88 15.69
CA ASP A 68 -28.27 8.59 15.20
C ASP A 68 -27.17 7.77 14.48
N ILE A 69 -26.26 8.45 13.78
CA ILE A 69 -25.08 7.84 13.15
C ILE A 69 -24.10 7.35 14.23
N LEU A 70 -23.78 8.18 15.22
CA LEU A 70 -22.86 7.81 16.29
C LEU A 70 -23.40 6.64 17.13
N GLU A 71 -24.68 6.67 17.49
CA GLU A 71 -25.36 5.55 18.16
C GLU A 71 -25.35 4.29 17.30
N GLY A 72 -25.55 4.42 15.99
CA GLY A 72 -25.42 3.31 15.04
C GLY A 72 -24.05 2.64 15.13
N LEU A 73 -22.98 3.43 15.04
CA LEU A 73 -21.60 2.94 15.15
C LEU A 73 -21.34 2.25 16.50
N LEU A 74 -21.77 2.82 17.62
CA LEU A 74 -21.63 2.19 18.94
C LEU A 74 -22.37 0.85 19.04
N ASN A 75 -23.34 0.60 18.16
CA ASN A 75 -24.10 -0.64 18.08
C ASN A 75 -23.71 -1.53 16.90
N LYS A 76 -22.59 -1.28 16.23
CA LYS A 76 -22.13 -2.02 15.05
C LYS A 76 -23.18 -2.03 13.93
N ARG A 77 -23.88 -0.92 13.74
CA ARG A 77 -24.88 -0.71 12.70
C ARG A 77 -24.53 0.53 11.87
N ILE A 78 -24.53 0.36 10.56
CA ILE A 78 -24.29 1.45 9.63
C ILE A 78 -25.61 2.12 9.32
N THR A 79 -25.78 3.30 9.91
CA THR A 79 -26.92 4.20 9.72
C THR A 79 -26.43 5.49 9.06
N GLY A 80 -27.29 6.11 8.24
CA GLY A 80 -27.00 7.41 7.62
C GLY A 80 -25.81 7.42 6.64
N ASN A 81 -25.30 8.64 6.38
CA ASN A 81 -24.16 8.88 5.49
C ASN A 81 -22.84 9.01 6.28
N LEU A 82 -21.98 8.00 6.18
CA LEU A 82 -20.68 7.95 6.87
C LEU A 82 -19.52 8.51 6.05
N GLY A 83 -19.71 8.89 4.79
CA GLY A 83 -18.65 9.50 3.96
C GLY A 83 -18.14 10.83 4.51
N LYS A 84 -18.87 11.44 5.46
CA LYS A 84 -18.48 12.67 6.17
C LYS A 84 -17.96 12.43 7.57
N PHE A 85 -17.94 11.19 8.04
CA PHE A 85 -17.43 10.84 9.35
C PHE A 85 -15.91 10.62 9.31
N TYR A 86 -15.27 10.85 10.44
CA TYR A 86 -13.82 10.75 10.61
C TYR A 86 -13.26 9.34 10.34
N ASN A 87 -11.93 9.21 10.34
CA ASN A 87 -11.18 7.96 10.12
C ASN A 87 -11.65 6.84 11.07
N ILE A 88 -12.49 5.93 10.55
CA ILE A 88 -12.91 4.72 11.25
C ILE A 88 -11.73 3.73 11.23
N LYS A 89 -11.42 3.15 12.39
CA LYS A 89 -10.35 2.16 12.52
C LYS A 89 -10.65 0.90 11.71
N PRO A 90 -9.65 0.32 11.01
CA PRO A 90 -9.85 -0.89 10.23
C PRO A 90 -10.28 -2.08 11.09
N GLU A 91 -9.83 -2.17 12.34
CA GLU A 91 -10.24 -3.23 13.27
C GLU A 91 -11.75 -3.23 13.52
N TYR A 92 -12.33 -2.03 13.68
CA TYR A 92 -13.78 -1.91 13.85
C TYR A 92 -14.53 -2.35 12.59
N ILE A 93 -14.09 -1.90 11.41
CA ILE A 93 -14.68 -2.29 10.11
C ILE A 93 -14.70 -3.81 9.95
N LEU A 94 -13.57 -4.48 10.24
CA LEU A 94 -13.46 -5.92 10.13
C LEU A 94 -14.28 -6.68 11.20
N SER A 95 -14.63 -6.01 12.31
CA SER A 95 -15.49 -6.59 13.35
C SER A 95 -16.99 -6.54 13.01
N LEU A 96 -17.39 -5.79 11.97
CA LEU A 96 -18.76 -5.69 11.51
C LEU A 96 -19.22 -6.98 10.80
N LYS A 97 -20.52 -7.23 10.81
CA LYS A 97 -21.11 -8.30 10.00
C LYS A 97 -21.03 -7.96 8.50
N PRO A 98 -21.00 -8.95 7.59
CA PRO A 98 -20.89 -8.71 6.16
C PRO A 98 -21.93 -7.74 5.59
N GLU A 99 -23.16 -7.77 6.10
CA GLU A 99 -24.23 -6.86 5.65
C GLU A 99 -23.94 -5.40 6.04
N GLU A 100 -23.34 -5.18 7.20
CA GLU A 100 -22.97 -3.85 7.70
C GLU A 100 -21.68 -3.36 7.02
N GLN A 101 -20.73 -4.26 6.76
CA GLN A 101 -19.57 -3.96 5.91
C GLN A 101 -20.01 -3.50 4.52
N ALA A 102 -20.96 -4.17 3.87
CA ALA A 102 -21.47 -3.76 2.56
C ALA A 102 -22.09 -2.36 2.58
N LYS A 103 -22.85 -2.01 3.63
CA LYS A 103 -23.39 -0.65 3.81
C LYS A 103 -22.28 0.38 4.00
N LEU A 104 -21.24 0.05 4.75
CA LEU A 104 -20.11 0.96 4.94
C LEU A 104 -19.34 1.18 3.64
N ALA A 105 -19.13 0.12 2.85
CA ALA A 105 -18.46 0.21 1.55
C ALA A 105 -19.22 1.14 0.59
N HIS A 106 -20.56 1.04 0.58
CA HIS A 106 -21.41 1.94 -0.20
C HIS A 106 -21.29 3.41 0.23
N ASN A 107 -21.14 3.66 1.53
CA ASN A 107 -20.94 5.00 2.05
C ASN A 107 -19.57 5.57 1.67
N PHE A 108 -18.51 4.78 1.84
CA PHE A 108 -17.13 5.20 1.57
C PHE A 108 -16.82 5.32 0.08
N SER A 109 -17.55 4.62 -0.77
CA SER A 109 -17.39 4.72 -2.22
C SER A 109 -17.97 6.01 -2.81
N GLU A 110 -18.81 6.74 -2.06
CA GLU A 110 -19.54 7.93 -2.51
C GLU A 110 -20.17 7.77 -3.91
N GLY A 111 -20.71 6.58 -4.19
CA GLY A 111 -21.35 6.25 -5.47
C GLY A 111 -20.42 5.71 -6.56
N GLU A 112 -19.16 5.39 -6.23
CA GLU A 112 -18.23 4.71 -7.15
C GLU A 112 -18.38 3.18 -7.09
N PRO A 113 -18.95 2.53 -8.12
CA PRO A 113 -19.28 1.11 -8.04
C PRO A 113 -18.03 0.22 -7.94
N VAL A 114 -16.92 0.60 -8.59
CA VAL A 114 -15.69 -0.20 -8.59
C VAL A 114 -15.02 -0.17 -7.21
N LEU A 115 -14.97 1.01 -6.59
CA LEU A 115 -14.43 1.15 -5.22
C LEU A 115 -15.32 0.42 -4.21
N GLU A 116 -16.65 0.51 -4.35
CA GLU A 116 -17.57 -0.21 -3.48
C GLU A 116 -17.32 -1.73 -3.49
N GLU A 117 -17.22 -2.32 -4.68
CA GLU A 117 -16.93 -3.76 -4.82
C GLU A 117 -15.52 -4.12 -4.33
N LEU A 118 -14.53 -3.26 -4.58
CA LEU A 118 -13.18 -3.45 -4.06
C LEU A 118 -13.16 -3.50 -2.53
N LEU A 119 -13.82 -2.55 -1.85
CA LEU A 119 -13.89 -2.51 -0.38
C LEU A 119 -14.58 -3.76 0.18
N LYS A 120 -15.71 -4.17 -0.41
CA LYS A 120 -16.39 -5.43 -0.04
C LYS A 120 -15.45 -6.63 -0.16
N LYS A 121 -14.68 -6.70 -1.25
CA LYS A 121 -13.73 -7.79 -1.50
C LYS A 121 -12.61 -7.80 -0.45
N LEU A 122 -11.96 -6.65 -0.23
CA LEU A 122 -10.87 -6.51 0.73
C LEU A 122 -11.31 -6.90 2.15
N TRP A 123 -12.47 -6.42 2.59
CA TRP A 123 -12.96 -6.71 3.95
C TRP A 123 -13.42 -8.15 4.11
N SER A 124 -13.98 -8.77 3.06
CA SER A 124 -14.28 -10.22 3.06
C SER A 124 -13.03 -11.10 3.19
N GLN A 125 -11.86 -10.58 2.79
CA GLN A 125 -10.55 -11.21 2.93
C GLN A 125 -9.81 -10.77 4.21
N ASN A 126 -10.49 -10.06 5.12
CA ASN A 126 -9.93 -9.56 6.38
C ASN A 126 -8.74 -8.59 6.19
N ILE A 127 -8.71 -7.84 5.09
CA ILE A 127 -7.65 -6.87 4.79
C ILE A 127 -7.96 -5.53 5.45
N LYS A 128 -7.01 -5.01 6.22
CA LYS A 128 -7.14 -3.73 6.92
C LYS A 128 -7.02 -2.57 5.94
N THR A 129 -8.14 -1.88 5.69
CA THR A 129 -8.17 -0.66 4.88
C THR A 129 -8.15 0.55 5.80
N ASN A 130 -7.05 1.31 5.78
CA ASN A 130 -6.85 2.45 6.65
C ASN A 130 -7.47 3.73 6.07
N ALA A 131 -7.41 3.89 4.75
CA ALA A 131 -8.00 5.02 4.05
C ALA A 131 -8.17 4.74 2.56
N CYS A 132 -9.13 5.41 1.94
CA CYS A 132 -9.30 5.46 0.50
C CYS A 132 -9.94 6.81 0.14
N ALA A 133 -9.55 7.41 -0.98
CA ALA A 133 -10.29 8.53 -1.55
C ALA A 133 -10.22 8.51 -3.07
N GLY A 134 -11.28 9.00 -3.69
CA GLY A 134 -11.34 9.24 -5.13
C GLY A 134 -11.80 10.66 -5.40
N GLU A 135 -10.90 11.64 -5.40
CA GLU A 135 -11.21 12.92 -6.04
C GLU A 135 -11.29 12.72 -7.56
N LYS A 136 -11.86 13.69 -8.30
CA LYS A 136 -12.29 13.56 -9.70
C LYS A 136 -11.35 12.78 -10.62
N ASP A 137 -10.04 13.00 -10.49
CA ASP A 137 -9.02 12.39 -11.36
C ASP A 137 -7.99 11.52 -10.60
N ASN A 138 -7.94 11.62 -9.26
CA ASN A 138 -6.93 10.95 -8.43
C ASN A 138 -7.61 9.98 -7.45
N ALA A 139 -7.08 8.76 -7.40
CA ALA A 139 -7.48 7.73 -6.47
C ALA A 139 -6.30 7.35 -5.59
N TYR A 140 -6.59 6.99 -4.35
CA TYR A 140 -5.64 6.24 -3.53
C TYR A 140 -6.33 5.15 -2.70
N LEU A 141 -5.54 4.14 -2.35
CA LEU A 141 -5.91 3.09 -1.40
C LEU A 141 -4.74 2.88 -0.43
N TYR A 142 -5.01 3.01 0.87
CA TYR A 142 -4.05 2.76 1.94
C TYR A 142 -4.49 1.53 2.76
N VAL A 143 -3.67 0.48 2.72
CA VAL A 143 -3.97 -0.82 3.34
C VAL A 143 -2.80 -1.32 4.17
N THR A 144 -3.08 -2.16 5.15
CA THR A 144 -2.08 -2.83 5.98
C THR A 144 -2.25 -4.35 5.91
N PHE A 145 -1.13 -5.03 5.69
CA PHE A 145 -1.03 -6.49 5.65
C PHE A 145 -0.14 -7.01 6.78
N SER A 146 -0.36 -8.25 7.18
CA SER A 146 0.69 -9.01 7.88
C SER A 146 1.84 -9.25 6.91
N LYS A 147 3.09 -9.23 7.39
CA LYS A 147 4.23 -9.65 6.54
C LYS A 147 4.13 -11.09 6.03
N SER A 148 3.35 -11.93 6.72
CA SER A 148 3.07 -13.30 6.29
C SER A 148 2.05 -13.40 5.16
N ASP A 149 1.32 -12.32 4.86
CA ASP A 149 0.29 -12.28 3.82
C ASP A 149 0.90 -11.96 2.45
N ILE A 150 1.78 -12.84 1.99
CA ILE A 150 2.61 -12.60 0.81
C ILE A 150 1.75 -12.55 -0.46
N ASN A 151 0.66 -13.32 -0.51
CA ASN A 151 -0.25 -13.32 -1.66
C ASN A 151 -0.87 -11.93 -1.89
N ASN A 152 -1.39 -11.28 -0.84
CA ASN A 152 -1.98 -9.95 -0.99
C ASN A 152 -0.94 -8.86 -1.20
N ILE A 153 0.27 -9.01 -0.63
CA ILE A 153 1.40 -8.12 -0.91
C ILE A 153 1.79 -8.20 -2.40
N SER A 154 1.91 -9.40 -2.98
CA SER A 154 2.20 -9.56 -4.41
C SER A 154 1.09 -8.99 -5.30
N ARG A 155 -0.18 -9.10 -4.91
CA ARG A 155 -1.28 -8.44 -5.65
C ARG A 155 -1.12 -6.93 -5.69
N MET A 156 -0.66 -6.31 -4.60
CA MET A 156 -0.38 -4.87 -4.56
C MET A 156 0.83 -4.52 -5.45
N GLU A 157 1.87 -5.35 -5.45
CA GLU A 157 3.06 -5.19 -6.28
C GLU A 157 2.70 -5.19 -7.79
N GLU A 158 1.87 -6.13 -8.23
CA GLU A 158 1.39 -6.21 -9.62
C GLU A 158 0.72 -4.91 -10.08
N VAL A 159 -0.11 -4.29 -9.23
CA VAL A 159 -0.74 -3.00 -9.56
C VAL A 159 0.29 -1.87 -9.56
N SER A 160 1.21 -1.84 -8.59
CA SER A 160 2.22 -0.78 -8.47
C SER A 160 3.23 -0.76 -9.63
N SER A 161 3.39 -1.88 -10.34
CA SER A 161 4.31 -2.00 -11.49
C SER A 161 3.87 -1.21 -12.73
N LYS A 162 2.64 -0.67 -12.74
CA LYS A 162 2.07 0.08 -13.87
C LYS A 162 2.57 1.53 -13.88
N GLU A 163 2.93 2.05 -15.06
CA GLU A 163 3.59 3.36 -15.25
C GLU A 163 2.90 4.58 -14.59
N GLU A 164 1.59 4.52 -14.34
CA GLU A 164 0.81 5.63 -13.76
C GLU A 164 0.42 5.41 -12.28
N THR A 165 1.06 4.46 -11.59
CA THR A 165 0.81 4.18 -10.17
C THR A 165 2.03 4.54 -9.32
N ASP A 166 1.85 5.46 -8.38
CA ASP A 166 2.85 5.76 -7.36
C ASP A 166 2.58 4.91 -6.11
N VAL A 167 3.65 4.48 -5.43
CA VAL A 167 3.56 3.60 -4.25
C VAL A 167 4.39 4.14 -3.09
N ASP A 168 3.76 4.19 -1.92
CA ASP A 168 4.42 4.44 -0.64
C ASP A 168 4.34 3.21 0.25
N ILE A 169 5.48 2.78 0.79
CA ILE A 169 5.57 1.58 1.64
C ILE A 169 6.14 1.98 3.00
N THR A 170 5.43 1.59 4.06
CA THR A 170 5.91 1.69 5.44
C THR A 170 5.94 0.31 6.09
N THR A 171 7.12 -0.12 6.51
CA THR A 171 7.33 -1.44 7.11
C THR A 171 7.46 -1.33 8.63
N TYR A 172 6.71 -2.16 9.35
CA TYR A 172 6.77 -2.29 10.81
C TYR A 172 7.40 -3.64 11.19
N LYS A 173 7.38 -3.99 12.48
CA LYS A 173 7.93 -5.26 12.97
C LYS A 173 7.26 -6.46 12.28
N ASP A 174 5.94 -6.54 12.36
CA ASP A 174 5.14 -7.70 11.95
C ASP A 174 4.15 -7.41 10.80
N SER A 175 4.09 -6.15 10.36
CA SER A 175 3.18 -5.69 9.32
C SER A 175 3.88 -4.81 8.28
N ILE A 176 3.23 -4.65 7.15
CA ILE A 176 3.59 -3.73 6.07
C ILE A 176 2.33 -2.94 5.71
N SER A 177 2.47 -1.63 5.57
CA SER A 177 1.41 -0.77 5.07
C SER A 177 1.81 -0.21 3.71
N ILE A 178 0.88 -0.29 2.76
CA ILE A 178 1.10 0.07 1.37
C ILE A 178 0.02 1.08 0.99
N THR A 179 0.44 2.21 0.43
CA THR A 179 -0.44 3.18 -0.19
C THR A 179 -0.17 3.20 -1.68
N LEU A 180 -1.20 3.01 -2.50
CA LEU A 180 -1.13 3.21 -3.94
C LEU A 180 -1.88 4.48 -4.32
N HIS A 181 -1.26 5.29 -5.17
CA HIS A 181 -1.84 6.47 -5.79
C HIS A 181 -1.89 6.26 -7.30
N GLY A 182 -2.97 6.68 -7.94
CA GLY A 182 -3.10 6.53 -9.39
C GLY A 182 -4.31 7.27 -9.92
N LYS A 183 -4.54 7.17 -11.23
CA LYS A 183 -5.72 7.80 -11.86
C LYS A 183 -6.99 7.01 -11.60
N ARG A 184 -8.08 7.73 -11.40
CA ARG A 184 -9.42 7.15 -11.35
C ARG A 184 -9.98 7.02 -12.78
N PRO A 185 -10.66 5.91 -13.15
CA PRO A 185 -11.01 4.73 -12.35
C PRO A 185 -9.97 3.59 -12.41
N ASP A 186 -8.86 3.77 -13.12
CA ASP A 186 -7.96 2.69 -13.51
C ASP A 186 -7.33 1.98 -12.30
N LEU A 187 -6.92 2.74 -11.28
CA LEU A 187 -6.36 2.17 -10.05
C LEU A 187 -7.32 1.16 -9.38
N TYR A 188 -8.58 1.53 -9.17
CA TYR A 188 -9.54 0.65 -8.49
C TYR A 188 -9.95 -0.54 -9.35
N LYS A 189 -10.02 -0.38 -10.68
CA LYS A 189 -10.27 -1.50 -11.60
C LYS A 189 -9.15 -2.52 -11.55
N ASP A 190 -7.91 -2.03 -11.53
CA ASP A 190 -6.73 -2.87 -11.49
C ASP A 190 -6.62 -3.62 -10.17
N LEU A 191 -6.82 -2.94 -9.04
CA LEU A 191 -6.88 -3.57 -7.73
C LEU A 191 -8.00 -4.60 -7.65
N LEU A 192 -9.20 -4.25 -8.09
CA LEU A 192 -10.33 -5.19 -8.07
C LEU A 192 -10.03 -6.43 -8.93
N ALA A 193 -9.39 -6.27 -10.08
CA ALA A 193 -8.97 -7.39 -10.92
C ALA A 193 -7.99 -8.32 -10.20
N GLU A 194 -6.96 -7.78 -9.55
CA GLU A 194 -5.96 -8.57 -8.81
C GLU A 194 -6.57 -9.29 -7.60
N PHE A 195 -7.36 -8.59 -6.78
CA PHE A 195 -8.01 -9.17 -5.60
C PHE A 195 -9.17 -10.12 -5.94
N SER A 196 -9.63 -10.11 -7.19
CA SER A 196 -10.62 -11.07 -7.70
C SER A 196 -10.01 -12.36 -8.25
N LYS A 197 -8.69 -12.39 -8.51
CA LYS A 197 -8.02 -13.64 -8.89
C LYS A 197 -8.10 -14.63 -7.73
N GLU A 198 -8.26 -15.91 -8.04
CA GLU A 198 -8.04 -16.96 -7.05
C GLU A 198 -6.63 -16.81 -6.44
N ASP A 199 -6.48 -17.18 -5.17
CA ASP A 199 -5.16 -17.24 -4.56
C ASP A 199 -4.32 -18.20 -5.40
N LYS A 200 -3.37 -17.64 -6.16
CA LYS A 200 -2.29 -18.41 -6.73
C LYS A 200 -1.23 -18.46 -5.64
N PRO A 201 -1.13 -19.55 -4.86
CA PRO A 201 -0.01 -19.68 -3.95
C PRO A 201 1.25 -19.53 -4.80
N ASN A 202 2.09 -18.54 -4.44
CA ASN A 202 3.39 -18.42 -5.05
C ASN A 202 4.10 -19.77 -4.85
N GLN A 203 4.36 -20.47 -5.95
CA GLN A 203 4.80 -21.86 -5.92
C GLN A 203 6.09 -22.03 -5.12
N PHE A 204 6.99 -21.04 -5.21
CA PHE A 204 8.22 -20.96 -4.43
C PHE A 204 7.95 -20.83 -2.92
N ILE A 205 6.99 -19.99 -2.54
CA ILE A 205 6.64 -19.78 -1.12
C ILE A 205 5.88 -20.98 -0.55
N LYS A 206 5.06 -21.63 -1.37
CA LYS A 206 4.41 -22.89 -0.99
C LYS A 206 5.46 -23.96 -0.71
N GLU A 207 6.44 -24.13 -1.59
CA GLU A 207 7.53 -25.08 -1.41
C GLU A 207 8.38 -24.76 -0.17
N LEU A 208 8.66 -23.48 0.11
CA LEU A 208 9.32 -23.03 1.33
C LEU A 208 8.50 -23.31 2.61
N MET A 209 7.20 -23.03 2.58
CA MET A 209 6.32 -23.26 3.73
C MET A 209 6.08 -24.76 3.99
N ASP A 210 5.97 -25.56 2.91
CA ASP A 210 5.86 -27.01 2.99
C ASP A 210 7.17 -27.62 3.56
N SER A 211 8.33 -27.09 3.18
CA SER A 211 9.64 -27.46 3.75
C SER A 211 9.76 -27.13 5.24
N LEU A 212 9.37 -25.92 5.66
CA LEU A 212 9.37 -25.52 7.08
C LEU A 212 8.35 -26.31 7.92
N ALA A 213 7.19 -26.65 7.36
CA ALA A 213 6.20 -27.50 8.01
C ALA A 213 6.72 -28.93 8.22
N PHE A 214 7.43 -29.47 7.22
CA PHE A 214 8.11 -30.76 7.31
C PHE A 214 9.18 -30.76 8.41
N GLU A 215 10.04 -29.74 8.49
CA GLU A 215 11.03 -29.61 9.57
C GLU A 215 10.37 -29.61 10.96
N ARG A 216 9.23 -28.93 11.10
CA ARG A 216 8.47 -28.90 12.35
C ARG A 216 7.86 -30.24 12.70
N GLU A 217 7.31 -30.95 11.73
CA GLU A 217 6.74 -32.29 11.90
C GLU A 217 7.82 -33.31 12.27
N VAL A 218 9.01 -33.23 11.67
CA VAL A 218 10.19 -34.03 12.05
C VAL A 218 10.64 -33.73 13.47
N ALA A 219 10.71 -32.45 13.86
CA ALA A 219 11.05 -32.06 15.23
C ALA A 219 10.02 -32.58 16.26
N GLU A 220 8.72 -32.47 15.95
CA GLU A 220 7.65 -33.01 16.80
C GLU A 220 7.64 -34.53 16.87
N ALA A 221 7.92 -35.22 15.76
CA ALA A 221 8.05 -36.67 15.69
C ALA A 221 9.26 -37.16 16.51
N THR A 222 10.38 -36.44 16.46
CA THR A 222 11.58 -36.73 17.28
C THR A 222 11.28 -36.60 18.77
N VAL A 223 10.54 -35.56 19.18
CA VAL A 223 10.08 -35.38 20.57
C VAL A 223 9.09 -36.48 21.00
N ARG A 224 8.17 -36.91 20.11
CA ARG A 224 7.24 -38.03 20.37
C ARG A 224 7.93 -39.39 20.42
N ASN A 225 8.99 -39.62 19.65
CA ASN A 225 9.69 -40.91 19.63
C ASN A 225 10.53 -41.11 20.90
N ASN A 226 11.16 -40.04 21.40
CA ASN A 226 11.86 -40.02 22.70
C ASN A 226 10.94 -40.34 23.90
N SER A 227 9.62 -40.30 23.72
CA SER A 227 8.62 -40.59 24.77
C SER A 227 7.86 -41.90 24.60
N THR A 228 7.97 -42.61 23.46
CA THR A 228 7.14 -43.81 23.19
C THR A 228 7.88 -45.05 22.70
N GLY A 229 9.19 -44.99 22.43
CA GLY A 229 10.05 -46.17 22.22
C GLY A 229 9.59 -47.09 21.07
N LYS A 230 9.18 -46.53 19.93
CA LYS A 230 8.68 -47.31 18.78
C LYS A 230 9.73 -47.68 17.73
N TYR A 231 10.88 -47.02 17.73
CA TYR A 231 12.01 -47.28 16.84
C TYR A 231 13.30 -47.36 17.67
N SER A 232 14.26 -48.18 17.27
CA SER A 232 15.58 -48.19 17.94
C SER A 232 16.35 -46.90 17.62
N GLU A 233 17.28 -46.53 18.50
CA GLU A 233 18.11 -45.32 18.33
C GLU A 233 18.90 -45.39 17.01
N GLU A 234 19.41 -46.57 16.65
CA GLU A 234 20.14 -46.84 15.40
C GLU A 234 19.26 -46.67 14.15
N GLU A 235 17.99 -47.10 14.19
CA GLU A 235 17.06 -46.95 13.06
C GLU A 235 16.66 -45.48 12.83
N VAL A 236 16.52 -44.71 13.91
CA VAL A 236 16.22 -43.27 13.83
C VAL A 236 17.43 -42.50 13.31
N GLU A 237 18.63 -42.81 13.78
CA GLU A 237 19.86 -42.20 13.29
C GLU A 237 20.09 -42.49 11.80
N GLU A 238 19.80 -43.71 11.33
CA GLU A 238 19.93 -44.08 9.92
C GLU A 238 18.92 -43.33 9.04
N ILE A 239 17.66 -43.20 9.48
CA ILE A 239 16.63 -42.43 8.75
C ILE A 239 17.02 -40.96 8.69
N ILE A 240 17.49 -40.37 9.80
CA ILE A 240 17.92 -38.97 9.85
C ILE A 240 19.14 -38.75 8.94
N ALA A 241 20.13 -39.64 8.99
CA ALA A 241 21.34 -39.53 8.18
C ALA A 241 21.03 -39.64 6.67
N ASN A 242 20.16 -40.57 6.27
CA ASN A 242 19.76 -40.73 4.88
C ASN A 242 18.93 -39.54 4.39
N THR A 243 17.98 -39.06 5.20
CA THR A 243 17.16 -37.88 4.85
C THR A 243 18.00 -36.61 4.78
N ALA A 244 18.94 -36.41 5.71
CA ALA A 244 19.84 -35.26 5.70
C ALA A 244 20.77 -35.27 4.47
N LYS A 245 21.20 -36.45 4.04
CA LYS A 245 22.01 -36.62 2.83
C LYS A 245 21.19 -36.29 1.58
N GLU A 246 19.96 -36.79 1.49
CA GLU A 246 19.07 -36.53 0.35
C GLU A 246 18.71 -35.04 0.23
N LEU A 247 18.44 -34.37 1.36
CA LEU A 247 18.23 -32.91 1.40
C LEU A 247 19.49 -32.13 1.01
N HIS A 248 20.67 -32.56 1.46
CA HIS A 248 21.93 -31.92 1.10
C HIS A 248 22.20 -32.04 -0.40
N ASP A 249 21.97 -33.21 -0.99
CA ASP A 249 22.17 -33.46 -2.42
C ASP A 249 21.18 -32.62 -3.26
N GLN A 250 19.92 -32.52 -2.84
CA GLN A 250 18.92 -31.64 -3.47
C GLN A 250 19.32 -30.15 -3.40
N HIS A 251 19.76 -29.67 -2.23
CA HIS A 251 20.21 -28.28 -2.08
C HIS A 251 21.41 -27.96 -2.97
N GLU A 252 22.36 -28.89 -3.15
CA GLU A 252 23.52 -28.63 -4.00
C GLU A 252 23.13 -28.62 -5.49
N GLU A 253 22.17 -29.45 -5.92
CA GLU A 253 21.61 -29.40 -7.28
C GLU A 253 20.88 -28.07 -7.54
N GLU A 254 20.02 -27.62 -6.62
CA GLU A 254 19.31 -26.34 -6.74
C GLU A 254 20.26 -25.15 -6.77
N LYS A 255 21.31 -25.18 -5.94
CA LYS A 255 22.35 -24.14 -5.91
C LYS A 255 23.12 -24.05 -7.23
N ILE A 256 23.38 -25.18 -7.90
CA ILE A 256 24.00 -25.19 -9.23
C ILE A 256 23.08 -24.49 -10.24
N ILE A 257 21.78 -24.82 -10.23
CA ILE A 257 20.78 -24.21 -11.12
C ILE A 257 20.69 -22.70 -10.87
N LEU A 258 20.59 -22.28 -9.61
CA LEU A 258 20.52 -20.86 -9.22
C LEU A 258 21.78 -20.09 -9.62
N THR A 259 22.95 -20.68 -9.41
CA THR A 259 24.22 -20.06 -9.79
C THR A 259 24.29 -19.84 -11.31
N ASP A 260 23.81 -20.80 -12.10
CA ASP A 260 23.75 -20.68 -13.55
C ASP A 260 22.76 -19.59 -14.02
N VAL A 261 21.59 -19.49 -13.37
CA VAL A 261 20.61 -18.42 -13.64
C VAL A 261 21.18 -17.04 -13.31
N ILE A 262 21.86 -16.90 -12.16
CA ILE A 262 22.51 -15.65 -11.76
C ILE A 262 23.60 -15.26 -12.75
N ASN A 263 24.45 -16.20 -13.18
CA ASN A 263 25.51 -15.95 -14.15
C ASN A 263 24.94 -15.52 -15.51
N ARG A 264 23.83 -16.12 -15.96
CA ARG A 264 23.13 -15.71 -17.18
C ARG A 264 22.56 -14.30 -17.06
N GLY A 265 21.90 -13.98 -15.95
CA GLY A 265 21.40 -12.63 -15.66
C GLY A 265 22.51 -11.58 -15.64
N GLN A 266 23.64 -11.88 -15.01
CA GLN A 266 24.79 -10.99 -14.96
C GLN A 266 25.40 -10.73 -16.35
N GLY A 267 25.42 -11.75 -17.22
CA GLY A 267 25.85 -11.60 -18.61
C GLY A 267 24.94 -10.67 -19.42
N GLU A 268 23.62 -10.76 -19.23
CA GLU A 268 22.64 -9.88 -19.89
C GLU A 268 22.80 -8.42 -19.41
N ILE A 269 23.02 -8.20 -18.10
CA ILE A 269 23.28 -6.87 -17.51
C ILE A 269 24.54 -6.25 -18.13
N ASN A 270 25.66 -6.98 -18.17
CA ASN A 270 26.90 -6.47 -18.76
C ASN A 270 26.71 -6.08 -20.23
N ARG A 271 25.95 -6.86 -21.00
CA ARG A 271 25.64 -6.53 -22.41
C ARG A 271 24.85 -5.23 -22.53
N LEU A 272 23.84 -5.04 -21.67
CA LEU A 272 23.02 -3.83 -21.66
C LEU A 272 23.80 -2.60 -21.21
N GLU A 273 24.75 -2.75 -20.29
CA GLU A 273 25.67 -1.67 -19.88
C GLU A 273 26.60 -1.24 -21.02
N GLU A 274 27.19 -2.19 -21.76
CA GLU A 274 28.00 -1.91 -22.95
C GLU A 274 27.19 -1.19 -24.04
N GLU A 275 25.95 -1.62 -24.28
CA GLU A 275 25.07 -0.98 -25.26
C GLU A 275 24.69 0.46 -24.84
N ASN A 276 24.40 0.67 -23.55
CA ASN A 276 24.13 1.99 -23.00
C ASN A 276 25.33 2.94 -23.14
N GLU A 277 26.55 2.48 -22.83
CA GLU A 277 27.76 3.28 -22.98
C GLU A 277 28.02 3.64 -24.46
N ALA A 278 27.82 2.69 -25.38
CA ALA A 278 27.92 2.94 -26.81
C ALA A 278 26.87 3.96 -27.30
N LEU A 279 25.65 3.92 -26.77
CA LEU A 279 24.60 4.90 -27.06
C LEU A 279 24.93 6.27 -26.48
N LYS A 280 25.47 6.35 -25.26
CA LYS A 280 25.91 7.61 -24.63
C LYS A 280 26.98 8.30 -25.48
N GLN A 281 27.99 7.56 -25.93
CA GLN A 281 29.03 8.09 -26.82
C GLN A 281 28.49 8.57 -28.19
N LYS A 282 27.46 7.90 -28.73
CA LYS A 282 26.78 8.35 -29.96
C LYS A 282 26.02 9.66 -29.73
N CYS A 283 25.31 9.78 -28.61
CA CYS A 283 24.62 10.99 -28.22
C CYS A 283 25.59 12.18 -28.07
N ASP A 284 26.73 11.99 -27.40
CA ASP A 284 27.72 13.06 -27.21
C ASP A 284 28.29 13.57 -28.54
N LYS A 285 28.60 12.66 -29.49
CA LYS A 285 29.04 13.03 -30.84
C LYS A 285 27.99 13.84 -31.60
N LEU A 286 26.70 13.52 -31.42
CA LEU A 286 25.60 14.28 -32.03
C LEU A 286 25.49 15.68 -31.43
N TYR A 287 25.61 15.82 -30.10
CA TYR A 287 25.64 17.12 -29.43
C TYR A 287 26.81 17.99 -29.92
N GLU A 288 28.02 17.42 -30.05
CA GLU A 288 29.18 18.13 -30.56
C GLU A 288 28.99 18.59 -32.01
N THR A 289 28.53 17.68 -32.88
CA THR A 289 28.27 17.95 -34.30
C THR A 289 27.22 19.05 -34.47
N ASN A 290 26.15 18.99 -33.68
CA ASN A 290 25.12 20.01 -33.70
C ASN A 290 25.62 21.37 -33.18
N GLY A 291 26.50 21.39 -32.17
CA GLY A 291 27.18 22.61 -31.73
C GLY A 291 28.02 23.25 -32.85
N ARG A 292 28.80 22.44 -33.58
CA ARG A 292 29.56 22.89 -34.76
C ARG A 292 28.64 23.44 -35.86
N LEU A 293 27.52 22.76 -36.15
CA LEU A 293 26.54 23.20 -37.13
C LEU A 293 25.87 24.51 -36.73
N LYS A 294 25.52 24.68 -35.45
CA LYS A 294 24.96 25.92 -34.90
C LYS A 294 25.92 27.09 -35.08
N ASN A 295 27.21 26.88 -34.80
CA ASN A 295 28.24 27.88 -35.04
C ASN A 295 28.36 28.23 -36.54
N PHE A 296 28.32 27.23 -37.42
CA PHE A 296 28.33 27.47 -38.87
C PHE A 296 27.13 28.31 -39.33
N VAL A 297 25.92 27.97 -38.86
CA VAL A 297 24.69 28.71 -39.19
C VAL A 297 24.77 30.15 -38.71
N VAL A 298 25.22 30.40 -37.47
CA VAL A 298 25.38 31.76 -36.92
C VAL A 298 26.38 32.58 -37.75
N HIS A 299 27.54 32.03 -38.07
CA HIS A 299 28.65 32.79 -38.66
C HIS A 299 28.56 32.93 -40.19
N ARG A 300 27.97 31.96 -40.90
CA ARG A 300 27.84 31.96 -42.36
C ARG A 300 26.44 32.32 -42.85
N ILE A 301 25.39 31.75 -42.27
CA ILE A 301 24.00 31.92 -42.73
C ILE A 301 23.31 33.10 -42.03
N GLY A 302 23.71 33.44 -40.80
CA GLY A 302 23.18 34.57 -40.03
C GLY A 302 23.37 35.95 -40.68
N LYS A 303 24.23 36.05 -41.70
CA LYS A 303 24.39 37.24 -42.54
C LYS A 303 23.23 37.46 -43.53
N ILE A 304 22.38 36.45 -43.73
CA ILE A 304 21.18 36.52 -44.56
C ILE A 304 19.98 36.84 -43.64
N PRO A 305 19.27 37.97 -43.85
CA PRO A 305 18.12 38.34 -43.02
C PRO A 305 17.07 37.22 -42.94
N PHE A 306 16.52 36.99 -41.75
CA PHE A 306 15.43 36.04 -41.43
C PHE A 306 15.74 34.52 -41.55
N LEU A 307 16.65 34.09 -42.41
CA LEU A 307 16.98 32.66 -42.61
C LEU A 307 17.76 32.04 -41.45
N GLY A 308 18.81 32.71 -40.94
CA GLY A 308 19.61 32.19 -39.82
C GLY A 308 18.81 31.99 -38.53
N ARG A 309 17.90 32.92 -38.21
CA ARG A 309 17.03 32.83 -37.01
C ARG A 309 16.01 31.69 -37.11
N ARG A 310 15.46 31.41 -38.30
CA ARG A 310 14.50 30.33 -38.51
C ARG A 310 15.15 28.95 -38.39
N ILE A 311 16.35 28.78 -38.97
CA ILE A 311 17.11 27.52 -38.88
C ILE A 311 17.53 27.23 -37.43
N LEU A 312 18.01 28.24 -36.68
CA LEU A 312 18.37 28.09 -35.27
C LEU A 312 17.19 27.67 -34.37
N LYS A 313 15.96 28.11 -34.68
CA LYS A 313 14.76 27.69 -33.94
C LYS A 313 14.43 26.21 -34.17
N LEU A 314 14.55 25.72 -35.41
CA LEU A 314 14.33 24.32 -35.75
C LEU A 314 15.39 23.42 -35.09
N MET A 315 16.66 23.80 -35.18
CA MET A 315 17.75 23.05 -34.54
C MET A 315 17.59 22.96 -33.02
N ASN A 316 17.20 24.04 -32.34
CA ASN A 316 16.97 24.01 -30.90
C ASN A 316 15.74 23.15 -30.51
N ALA A 317 14.77 22.98 -31.40
CA ALA A 317 13.62 22.10 -31.17
C ALA A 317 14.01 20.61 -31.27
N GLU A 318 14.82 20.26 -32.27
CA GLU A 318 15.34 18.88 -32.43
C GLU A 318 16.27 18.48 -31.27
N VAL A 319 17.10 19.40 -30.76
CA VAL A 319 17.96 19.15 -29.59
C VAL A 319 17.16 18.92 -28.31
N LYS A 320 16.01 19.59 -28.17
CA LYS A 320 15.11 19.38 -27.01
C LYS A 320 14.41 18.02 -27.04
N ALA A 321 14.33 17.38 -28.20
CA ALA A 321 13.77 16.05 -28.36
C ALA A 321 14.80 14.92 -28.08
N LEU A 322 16.09 15.25 -27.94
CA LEU A 322 17.12 14.29 -27.52
C LEU A 322 17.04 14.05 -25.99
N PRO A 323 17.34 12.82 -25.52
CA PRO A 323 17.42 12.53 -24.09
C PRO A 323 18.46 13.45 -23.42
N LYS A 324 18.10 14.06 -22.30
CA LYS A 324 19.05 14.89 -21.54
C LYS A 324 20.16 13.99 -20.99
N THR A 325 21.41 14.24 -21.35
CA THR A 325 22.56 13.65 -20.67
C THR A 325 22.66 14.25 -19.27
N THR A 326 22.19 13.53 -18.25
CA THR A 326 22.44 13.87 -16.86
C THR A 326 23.83 13.36 -16.47
N ASP A 327 24.85 14.20 -16.64
CA ASP A 327 26.07 14.11 -15.87
C ASP A 327 26.15 15.33 -14.95
N LYS A 328 25.67 15.14 -13.72
CA LYS A 328 26.18 15.80 -12.52
C LYS A 328 26.20 14.78 -11.39
N LEU A 329 27.20 13.90 -11.43
CA LEU A 329 27.76 13.34 -10.20
C LEU A 329 28.57 14.46 -9.55
N ASP A 330 27.96 15.10 -8.56
CA ASP A 330 28.61 16.05 -7.66
C ASP A 330 29.49 15.23 -6.71
N HIS A 331 30.73 14.98 -7.12
CA HIS A 331 31.78 14.51 -6.21
C HIS A 331 32.49 15.72 -5.62
N SER A 332 31.80 16.43 -4.72
CA SER A 332 32.45 17.28 -3.73
C SER A 332 31.60 17.32 -2.48
N GLU A 333 31.84 16.36 -1.59
CA GLU A 333 31.93 16.53 -0.14
C GLU A 333 32.01 15.14 0.51
N ARG A 334 33.25 14.75 0.83
CA ARG A 334 33.64 13.99 2.02
C ARG A 334 35.17 13.91 2.00
N ASP A 335 35.76 14.89 2.68
CA ASP A 335 37.01 14.70 3.41
C ASP A 335 36.83 13.60 4.48
#